data_AF-A0AAW6VJM2-F1
#
_entry.id   AF-A0AAW6VJM2-F1
#
_cell.length_a   1.000
_cell.length_b   1.000
_cell.length_c   1.000
_cell.angle_alpha   90.00
_cell.angle_beta   90.00
_cell.angle_gamma   90.00
#
_symmetry.space_group_name_H-M   'P 1'
#
loop_
_entity.id
_entity.type
_entity.pdbx_description
1 polymer ?
#
loop_
_entity_poly.entity_id
_entity_poly.type
_entity_poly.pdbx_seq_one_letter_code
_entity_poly.pdbx_strand_id
1 'polypeptide(L)'
;MLKQLIICIFMVTSLYSNSLKELLNRVEITNENYQAQQALQEMSKKQYESATKDNYPTFNLIGAYENNSKVLKTEPEDIAYAELKASYTLYDGERIKNNELSKKSLHESQQLKTQYLKQEIMLEVIKQYFSYQNTKSAIDVINYKINELDGQIKKFEILVKNDLETKDKLQALIASKKE
;
A
#
# COMPACT_ATOMS: atom_id res chain seq x y z
N MET A 1 21.76 34.64 10.16
CA MET A 1 21.07 33.49 10.77
C MET A 1 19.62 33.37 10.28
N LEU A 2 18.78 34.42 10.38
CA LEU A 2 17.37 34.38 9.89
C LEU A 2 17.23 34.13 8.37
N LYS A 3 18.12 34.68 7.55
CA LYS A 3 18.16 34.44 6.09
C LYS A 3 18.48 32.98 5.70
N GLN A 4 19.26 32.26 6.51
CA GLN A 4 19.58 30.85 6.27
C GLN A 4 18.43 29.92 6.69
N LEU A 5 17.67 30.30 7.71
CA LEU A 5 16.49 29.56 8.17
C LEU A 5 15.35 29.56 7.12
N ILE A 6 15.15 30.68 6.42
CA ILE A 6 14.13 30.83 5.37
C ILE A 6 14.46 29.96 4.14
N ILE A 7 15.75 29.80 3.81
CA ILE A 7 16.21 28.95 2.70
C ILE A 7 15.96 27.47 3.01
N CYS A 8 16.14 27.04 4.27
CA CYS A 8 15.81 25.68 4.69
C CYS A 8 14.31 25.37 4.60
N ILE A 9 13.43 26.34 4.93
CA ILE A 9 11.98 26.15 4.85
C ILE A 9 11.51 26.03 3.39
N PHE A 10 12.09 26.81 2.47
CA PHE A 10 11.76 26.70 1.03
C PHE A 10 12.28 25.41 0.39
N MET A 11 13.43 24.88 0.83
CA MET A 11 13.98 23.62 0.30
C MET A 11 13.12 22.39 0.63
N VAL A 12 12.39 22.41 1.75
CA VAL A 12 11.48 21.31 2.14
C VAL A 12 10.21 21.30 1.28
N THR A 13 9.77 22.45 0.77
CA THR A 13 8.56 22.54 -0.07
C THR A 13 8.78 22.22 -1.55
N SER A 14 10.03 22.28 -2.04
CA SER A 14 10.36 21.94 -3.44
C SER A 14 10.42 20.44 -3.75
N LEU A 15 10.23 19.57 -2.75
CA LEU A 15 10.33 18.11 -2.91
C LEU A 15 9.02 17.41 -3.30
N TYR A 16 7.92 18.14 -3.50
CA TYR A 16 6.60 17.53 -3.72
C TYR A 16 6.08 17.58 -5.16
N SER A 17 6.98 17.51 -6.14
CA SER A 17 6.60 17.08 -7.49
C SER A 17 6.95 15.59 -7.64
N ASN A 18 6.14 14.71 -7.04
CA ASN A 18 6.31 13.28 -7.28
C ASN A 18 5.96 12.98 -8.74
N SER A 19 6.94 12.54 -9.52
CA SER A 19 6.69 12.00 -10.85
C SER A 19 5.85 10.73 -10.75
N LEU A 20 5.09 10.40 -11.80
CA LEU A 20 4.33 9.14 -11.86
C LEU A 20 5.22 7.93 -11.54
N LYS A 21 6.46 7.93 -12.02
CA LYS A 21 7.44 6.87 -11.77
C LYS A 21 7.76 6.73 -10.28
N GLU A 22 7.94 7.84 -9.57
CA GLU A 22 8.19 7.82 -8.12
C GLU A 22 6.96 7.37 -7.33
N LEU A 23 5.76 7.78 -7.74
CA LEU A 23 4.51 7.31 -7.12
C LEU A 23 4.34 5.80 -7.27
N LEU A 24 4.59 5.27 -8.47
CA LEU A 24 4.53 3.84 -8.75
C LEU A 24 5.56 3.03 -7.97
N ASN A 25 6.79 3.55 -7.83
CA ASN A 25 7.84 2.89 -7.05
C ASN A 25 7.55 2.87 -5.55
N ARG A 26 6.71 3.79 -5.05
CA ARG A 26 6.34 3.85 -3.63
C ARG A 26 5.17 2.94 -3.26
N VAL A 27 4.39 2.45 -4.22
CA VAL A 27 3.20 1.61 -4.00
C VAL A 27 3.48 0.46 -3.03
N GLU A 28 4.62 -0.21 -3.17
CA GLU A 28 4.98 -1.35 -2.34
C GLU A 28 5.23 -0.99 -0.86
N ILE A 29 5.67 0.24 -0.60
CA ILE A 29 6.09 0.71 0.72
C ILE A 29 4.97 1.49 1.42
N THR A 30 4.09 2.14 0.67
CA THR A 30 3.08 3.04 1.24
C THR A 30 1.69 2.44 1.34
N ASN A 31 1.39 1.37 0.61
CA ASN A 31 0.04 0.80 0.60
C ASN A 31 -0.09 -0.33 1.63
N GLU A 32 -0.86 -0.07 2.69
CA GLU A 32 -1.10 -1.03 3.78
C GLU A 32 -1.78 -2.32 3.30
N ASN A 33 -2.73 -2.22 2.37
CA ASN A 33 -3.41 -3.41 1.82
C ASN A 33 -2.43 -4.31 1.06
N TYR A 34 -1.50 -3.71 0.32
CA TYR A 34 -0.46 -4.44 -0.38
C TYR A 34 0.49 -5.15 0.60
N GLN A 35 0.89 -4.48 1.68
CA GLN A 35 1.73 -5.07 2.73
C GLN A 35 1.02 -6.22 3.45
N ALA A 36 -0.25 -6.04 3.80
CA ALA A 36 -1.07 -7.10 4.39
C ALA A 36 -1.16 -8.31 3.46
N GLN A 37 -1.34 -8.07 2.15
CA GLN A 37 -1.38 -9.13 1.15
C GLN A 37 -0.02 -9.83 0.98
N GLN A 38 1.10 -9.11 1.08
CA GLN A 38 2.44 -9.72 1.13
C GLN A 38 2.62 -10.61 2.37
N ALA A 39 2.12 -10.18 3.53
CA ALA A 39 2.16 -10.99 4.75
C ALA A 39 1.33 -12.28 4.60
N LEU A 40 0.17 -12.22 3.94
CA LEU A 40 -0.64 -13.41 3.62
C LEU A 40 0.09 -14.36 2.65
N GLN A 41 0.79 -13.82 1.65
CA GLN A 41 1.61 -14.62 0.75
C GLN A 41 2.75 -15.31 1.51
N GLU A 42 3.46 -14.61 2.39
CA GLU A 42 4.53 -15.20 3.20
C GLU A 42 4.00 -16.25 4.19
N MET A 43 2.86 -16.00 4.82
CA MET A 43 2.17 -16.98 5.67
C MET A 43 1.84 -18.25 4.88
N SER A 44 1.29 -18.13 3.67
CA SER A 44 0.96 -19.28 2.82
C SER A 44 2.20 -20.07 2.39
N LYS A 45 3.32 -19.38 2.13
CA LYS A 45 4.62 -19.99 1.83
C LYS A 45 5.11 -20.84 2.99
N LYS A 46 5.11 -20.28 4.20
CA LYS A 46 5.51 -21.02 5.42
C LYS A 46 4.61 -22.21 5.71
N GLN A 47 3.30 -22.10 5.42
CA GLN A 47 2.40 -23.24 5.53
C GLN A 47 2.72 -24.35 4.54
N TYR A 48 3.05 -23.99 3.30
CA TYR A 48 3.49 -24.96 2.29
C TYR A 48 4.81 -25.63 2.69
N GLU A 49 5.82 -24.85 3.08
CA GLU A 49 7.10 -25.37 3.57
C GLU A 49 6.91 -26.29 4.79
N SER A 50 6.00 -25.95 5.70
CA SER A 50 5.66 -26.80 6.84
C SER A 50 4.99 -28.10 6.39
N ALA A 51 4.06 -28.05 5.44
CA ALA A 51 3.39 -29.25 4.94
C ALA A 51 4.37 -30.17 4.17
N THR A 52 5.32 -29.61 3.43
CA THR A 52 6.39 -30.39 2.77
C THR A 52 7.29 -31.09 3.80
N LYS A 53 7.51 -30.51 4.98
CA LYS A 53 8.29 -31.15 6.05
C LYS A 53 7.64 -32.40 6.61
N ASP A 54 6.32 -32.53 6.53
CA ASP A 54 5.58 -33.72 6.98
C ASP A 54 5.91 -34.98 6.14
N ASN A 55 6.52 -34.81 4.96
CA ASN A 55 7.05 -35.91 4.15
C ASN A 55 8.37 -36.50 4.69
N TYR A 56 8.96 -35.92 5.73
CA TYR A 56 10.23 -36.35 6.30
C TYR A 56 10.04 -36.90 7.73
N PRO A 57 10.97 -37.75 8.21
CA PRO A 57 10.97 -38.18 9.60
C PRO A 57 11.10 -36.98 10.53
N THR A 58 10.30 -36.98 11.59
CA THR A 58 10.37 -36.00 12.67
C THR A 58 11.25 -36.54 13.78
N PHE A 59 12.13 -35.69 14.33
CA PHE A 59 12.98 -36.01 15.47
C PHE A 59 12.64 -35.05 16.61
N ASN A 60 12.24 -35.61 17.75
CA ASN A 60 11.87 -34.86 18.93
C ASN A 60 12.78 -35.28 20.11
N LEU A 61 13.36 -34.30 20.79
CA LEU A 61 14.03 -34.50 22.07
C LEU A 61 13.07 -34.06 23.17
N ILE A 62 12.67 -34.99 24.01
CA ILE A 62 11.72 -34.77 25.09
C ILE A 62 12.47 -34.92 26.40
N GLY A 63 12.44 -33.88 27.24
CA GLY A 63 12.95 -33.93 28.60
C GLY A 63 11.80 -33.64 29.55
N ALA A 64 11.65 -34.46 30.59
CA ALA A 64 10.60 -34.28 31.59
C ALA A 64 11.11 -34.62 32.99
N TYR A 65 10.53 -33.94 33.97
CA TYR A 65 10.71 -34.18 35.40
C TYR A 65 9.32 -34.24 36.02
N GLU A 66 9.03 -35.34 36.71
CA GLU A 66 7.76 -35.60 37.37
C GLU A 66 8.03 -35.87 38.85
N ASN A 67 7.32 -35.15 39.72
CA ASN A 67 7.33 -35.37 41.17
C ASN A 67 5.95 -35.89 41.58
N ASN A 68 5.90 -37.16 41.99
CA ASN A 68 4.67 -37.83 42.37
C ASN A 68 4.52 -37.88 43.89
N SER A 69 3.79 -36.89 44.41
CA SER A 69 3.47 -36.75 45.84
C SER A 69 2.52 -37.81 46.42
N LYS A 70 1.95 -38.70 45.58
CA LYS A 70 1.06 -39.81 45.98
C LYS A 70 1.50 -41.12 45.31
N VAL A 71 2.67 -41.63 45.68
CA VAL A 71 3.15 -42.94 45.20
C VAL A 71 2.67 -44.09 46.08
N LEU A 72 2.34 -45.23 45.45
CA LEU A 72 2.33 -46.53 46.14
C LEU A 72 3.74 -46.81 46.67
N LYS A 73 3.90 -47.52 47.79
CA LYS A 73 5.22 -47.81 48.44
C LYS A 73 6.30 -48.44 47.53
N THR A 74 5.94 -48.84 46.32
CA THR A 74 6.78 -49.52 45.34
C THR A 74 7.17 -48.66 44.14
N GLU A 75 6.70 -47.41 44.05
CA GLU A 75 6.99 -46.50 42.92
C GLU A 75 7.91 -45.33 43.32
N PRO A 76 8.83 -44.91 42.43
CA PRO A 76 9.75 -43.81 42.71
C PRO A 76 9.03 -42.45 42.76
N GLU A 77 9.33 -41.65 43.79
CA GLU A 77 8.75 -40.31 44.03
C GLU A 77 9.14 -39.28 42.96
N ASP A 78 10.37 -39.38 42.41
CA ASP A 78 10.89 -38.47 41.40
C ASP A 78 11.31 -39.26 40.16
N ILE A 79 10.84 -38.83 38.99
CA ILE A 79 11.22 -39.41 37.70
C ILE A 79 11.74 -38.28 36.80
N ALA A 80 13.00 -38.39 36.40
CA ALA A 80 13.60 -37.54 35.38
C ALA A 80 13.95 -38.42 34.17
N TYR A 81 13.52 -38.01 32.98
CA TYR A 81 13.86 -38.73 31.76
C TYR A 81 14.12 -37.80 30.58
N ALA A 82 14.98 -38.28 29.69
CA ALA A 82 15.27 -37.68 28.39
C ALA A 82 15.09 -38.74 27.31
N GLU A 83 14.29 -38.45 26.30
CA GLU A 83 13.93 -39.35 25.21
C GLU A 83 14.20 -38.69 23.86
N LEU A 84 14.87 -39.40 22.96
CA LEU A 84 14.97 -39.04 21.55
C LEU A 84 13.98 -39.89 20.75
N LYS A 85 12.93 -39.27 20.21
CA LYS A 85 11.88 -39.93 19.43
C LYS A 85 12.01 -39.58 17.95
N ALA A 86 12.20 -40.59 17.11
CA ALA A 86 12.05 -40.48 15.67
C ALA A 86 10.68 -41.02 15.23
N SER A 87 9.96 -40.31 14.36
CA SER A 87 8.65 -40.75 13.88
C SER A 87 8.49 -40.47 12.39
N TYR A 88 8.12 -41.49 11.63
CA TYR A 88 7.90 -41.41 10.18
C TYR A 88 6.60 -42.15 9.81
N THR A 89 5.77 -41.51 9.00
CA THR A 89 4.51 -42.11 8.54
C THR A 89 4.75 -42.81 7.21
N LEU A 90 4.62 -44.14 7.19
CA LEU A 90 4.85 -44.94 5.96
C LEU A 90 3.69 -44.82 4.97
N TYR A 91 2.45 -44.76 5.45
CA TYR A 91 1.25 -44.63 4.63
C TYR A 91 0.12 -44.01 5.44
N ASP A 92 -0.56 -43.02 4.86
CA ASP A 92 -1.66 -42.30 5.52
C ASP A 92 -2.87 -42.04 4.60
N GLY A 93 -3.00 -42.81 3.51
CA GLY A 93 -4.07 -42.63 2.54
C GLY A 93 -3.93 -41.34 1.71
N GLU A 94 -2.70 -40.95 1.38
CA GLU A 94 -2.35 -39.72 0.66
C GLU A 94 -2.69 -38.40 1.39
N ARG A 95 -3.01 -38.45 2.69
CA ARG A 95 -3.40 -37.27 3.45
C ARG A 95 -2.28 -36.22 3.51
N ILE A 96 -1.03 -36.61 3.78
CA ILE A 96 0.14 -35.70 3.77
C ILE A 96 0.32 -35.05 2.38
N LYS A 97 0.30 -35.87 1.32
CA LYS A 97 0.45 -35.41 -0.07
C LYS A 97 -0.65 -34.43 -0.46
N ASN A 98 -1.91 -34.73 -0.13
CA ASN A 98 -3.05 -33.85 -0.42
C ASN A 98 -2.99 -32.55 0.38
N ASN A 99 -2.53 -32.60 1.64
CA ASN A 99 -2.28 -31.41 2.44
C ASN A 99 -1.19 -30.53 1.80
N GLU A 100 -0.06 -31.11 1.40
CA GLU A 100 1.02 -30.40 0.70
C GLU A 100 0.52 -29.73 -0.59
N LEU A 101 -0.18 -30.47 -1.45
CA LEU A 101 -0.74 -29.93 -2.69
C LEU A 101 -1.73 -28.81 -2.43
N SER A 102 -2.60 -28.95 -1.43
CA SER A 102 -3.54 -27.90 -1.03
C SER A 102 -2.80 -26.63 -0.58
N LYS A 103 -1.75 -26.76 0.24
CA LYS A 103 -0.94 -25.62 0.68
C LYS A 103 -0.15 -24.98 -0.46
N LYS A 104 0.33 -25.78 -1.42
CA LYS A 104 0.98 -25.30 -2.64
C LYS A 104 0.03 -24.45 -3.47
N SER A 105 -1.17 -24.96 -3.78
CA SER A 105 -2.18 -24.22 -4.54
C SER A 105 -2.64 -22.96 -3.80
N LEU A 106 -2.73 -23.00 -2.47
CA LEU A 106 -2.98 -21.80 -1.66
C LEU A 106 -1.86 -20.77 -1.82
N HIS A 107 -0.59 -21.20 -1.77
CA HIS A 107 0.55 -20.30 -1.96
C HIS A 107 0.54 -19.64 -3.34
N GLU A 108 0.36 -20.44 -4.40
CA GLU A 108 0.25 -19.94 -5.77
C GLU A 108 -0.92 -18.96 -5.93
N SER A 109 -2.07 -19.26 -5.32
CA SER A 109 -3.23 -18.36 -5.31
C SER A 109 -2.90 -17.04 -4.62
N GLN A 110 -2.21 -17.05 -3.48
CA GLN A 110 -1.83 -15.82 -2.78
C GLN A 110 -0.80 -15.01 -3.57
N GLN A 111 0.15 -15.65 -4.27
CA GLN A 111 1.07 -14.96 -5.17
C GLN A 111 0.33 -14.20 -6.28
N LEU A 112 -0.64 -14.85 -6.93
CA LEU A 112 -1.46 -14.23 -7.98
C LEU A 112 -2.30 -13.07 -7.43
N LYS A 113 -2.90 -13.23 -6.24
CA LYS A 113 -3.63 -12.14 -5.57
C LYS A 113 -2.74 -10.95 -5.26
N THR A 114 -1.51 -11.17 -4.77
CA THR A 114 -0.55 -10.09 -4.53
C THR A 114 -0.19 -9.34 -5.82
N GLN A 115 0.05 -10.07 -6.91
CA GLN A 115 0.36 -9.47 -8.21
C GLN A 115 -0.81 -8.66 -8.76
N TYR A 116 -2.02 -9.22 -8.68
CA TYR A 116 -3.24 -8.54 -9.10
C TYR A 116 -3.46 -7.24 -8.31
N LEU A 117 -3.38 -7.30 -6.98
CA LEU A 117 -3.54 -6.12 -6.13
C LEU A 117 -2.49 -5.05 -6.43
N LYS A 118 -1.24 -5.44 -6.70
CA LYS A 118 -0.20 -4.51 -7.14
C LYS A 118 -0.61 -3.77 -8.41
N GLN A 119 -1.07 -4.51 -9.42
CA GLN A 119 -1.49 -3.94 -10.70
C GLN A 119 -2.70 -3.01 -10.54
N GLU A 120 -3.67 -3.39 -9.70
CA GLU A 120 -4.84 -2.59 -9.40
C GLU A 120 -4.46 -1.25 -8.76
N ILE A 121 -3.60 -1.27 -7.74
CA ILE A 121 -3.12 -0.05 -7.08
C ILE A 121 -2.32 0.82 -8.05
N MET A 122 -1.45 0.21 -8.87
CA MET A 122 -0.68 0.95 -9.88
C MET A 122 -1.59 1.65 -10.89
N LEU A 123 -2.63 0.97 -11.36
CA LEU A 123 -3.62 1.56 -12.27
C LEU A 123 -4.36 2.73 -11.61
N GLU A 124 -4.74 2.58 -10.35
CA GLU A 124 -5.39 3.65 -9.60
C GLU A 124 -4.49 4.87 -9.45
N VAL A 125 -3.22 4.67 -9.09
CA VAL A 125 -2.21 5.75 -9.02
C VAL A 125 -2.07 6.47 -10.37
N ILE A 126 -2.03 5.73 -11.48
CA ILE A 126 -1.96 6.32 -12.83
C ILE A 126 -3.20 7.19 -13.10
N LYS A 127 -4.40 6.66 -12.84
CA LYS A 127 -5.66 7.40 -13.04
C LYS A 127 -5.69 8.69 -12.22
N GLN A 128 -5.35 8.59 -10.94
CA GLN A 128 -5.36 9.74 -10.03
C GLN A 128 -4.32 10.79 -10.44
N TYR A 129 -3.12 10.36 -10.85
CA TYR A 129 -2.08 11.26 -11.35
C TYR A 129 -2.55 12.05 -12.58
N PHE A 130 -3.12 11.39 -13.58
CA PHE A 130 -3.60 12.10 -14.78
C PHE A 130 -4.84 12.95 -14.51
N SER A 131 -5.72 12.51 -13.60
CA SER A 131 -6.85 13.32 -13.15
C SER A 131 -6.35 14.63 -12.52
N TYR A 132 -5.37 14.55 -11.61
CA TYR A 132 -4.72 15.71 -11.02
C TYR A 132 -4.08 16.64 -12.09
N GLN A 133 -3.35 16.08 -13.05
CA GLN A 133 -2.72 16.88 -14.12
C GLN A 133 -3.76 17.58 -15.01
N ASN A 134 -4.88 16.92 -15.31
CA ASN A 134 -5.98 17.51 -16.06
C ASN A 134 -6.65 18.64 -15.28
N THR A 135 -6.93 18.44 -13.99
CA THR A 135 -7.50 19.48 -13.13
C THR A 135 -6.55 20.68 -13.01
N LYS A 136 -5.25 20.44 -12.85
CA LYS A 136 -4.23 21.51 -12.83
C LYS A 136 -4.23 22.31 -14.13
N SER A 137 -4.26 21.63 -15.26
CA SER A 137 -4.30 22.29 -16.58
C SER A 137 -5.60 23.08 -16.78
N ALA A 138 -6.73 22.56 -16.30
CA ALA A 138 -8.01 23.28 -16.34
C ALA A 138 -7.97 24.56 -15.49
N ILE A 139 -7.37 24.51 -14.29
CA ILE A 139 -7.14 25.69 -13.45
C ILE A 139 -6.28 26.72 -14.19
N ASP A 140 -5.19 26.29 -14.84
CA ASP A 140 -4.31 27.19 -15.58
C ASP A 140 -5.05 27.89 -16.74
N VAL A 141 -5.90 27.16 -17.47
CA VAL A 141 -6.75 27.72 -18.54
C VAL A 141 -7.77 28.71 -17.97
N ILE A 142 -8.42 28.38 -16.85
CA ILE A 142 -9.37 29.29 -16.18
C ILE A 142 -8.66 30.58 -15.75
N ASN A 143 -7.48 30.47 -15.14
CA ASN A 143 -6.68 31.63 -14.72
C ASN A 143 -6.27 32.50 -15.91
N TYR A 144 -5.90 31.89 -17.04
CA TYR A 144 -5.62 32.62 -18.28
C TYR A 144 -6.85 33.41 -18.75
N LYS A 145 -8.03 32.78 -18.79
CA LYS A 145 -9.30 33.45 -19.17
C LYS A 145 -9.65 34.60 -18.23
N ILE A 146 -9.46 34.43 -16.93
CA ILE A 146 -9.67 35.49 -15.93
C ILE A 146 -8.76 36.68 -16.24
N ASN A 147 -7.49 36.44 -16.52
CA ASN A 147 -6.53 37.50 -16.85
C ASN A 147 -6.88 38.21 -18.16
N GLU A 148 -7.37 37.48 -19.17
CA GLU A 148 -7.83 38.05 -20.43
C GLU A 148 -9.06 38.94 -20.22
N LEU A 149 -10.07 38.44 -19.50
CA LEU A 149 -11.26 39.21 -19.12
C LEU A 149 -10.90 40.48 -18.34
N ASP A 150 -9.94 40.40 -17.42
CA ASP A 150 -9.44 41.57 -16.69
C ASP A 150 -8.78 42.61 -17.61
N GLY A 151 -8.05 42.16 -18.63
CA GLY A 151 -7.53 43.04 -19.67
C GLY A 151 -8.64 43.71 -20.48
N GLN A 152 -9.68 42.96 -20.86
CA GLN A 152 -10.82 43.48 -21.61
C GLN A 152 -11.64 44.49 -20.78
N ILE A 153 -11.92 44.19 -19.52
CA ILE A 153 -12.62 45.10 -18.59
C ILE A 153 -11.86 46.43 -18.50
N LYS A 154 -10.54 46.40 -18.25
CA LYS A 154 -9.71 47.62 -18.20
C LYS A 154 -9.79 48.44 -19.49
N LYS A 155 -9.76 47.77 -20.66
CA LYS A 155 -9.91 48.45 -21.95
C LYS A 155 -11.27 49.12 -22.08
N PHE A 156 -12.36 48.42 -21.72
CA PHE A 156 -13.71 48.96 -21.78
C PHE A 156 -13.95 50.09 -20.77
N GLU A 157 -13.37 50.02 -19.57
CA GLU A 157 -13.38 51.12 -18.59
C GLU A 157 -12.81 52.41 -19.19
N ILE A 158 -11.69 52.32 -19.92
CA ILE A 158 -11.08 53.46 -20.61
C ILE A 158 -11.99 53.96 -21.74
N LEU A 159 -12.56 53.07 -22.56
CA LEU A 159 -13.42 53.47 -23.68
C LEU A 159 -14.71 54.15 -23.21
N VAL A 160 -15.36 53.62 -22.18
CA VAL A 160 -16.55 54.22 -21.55
C VAL A 160 -16.22 55.58 -20.95
N LYS A 161 -15.05 55.73 -20.29
CA LYS A 161 -14.62 57.01 -19.72
C LYS A 161 -14.40 58.09 -20.78
N ASN A 162 -14.06 57.71 -22.01
CA ASN A 162 -13.87 58.62 -23.14
C ASN A 162 -15.12 58.73 -24.04
N ASP A 163 -16.29 58.27 -23.58
CA ASP A 163 -17.56 58.26 -24.32
C ASP A 163 -17.51 57.51 -25.67
N LEU A 164 -16.58 56.55 -25.81
CA LEU A 164 -16.40 55.73 -27.02
C LEU A 164 -17.16 54.39 -26.95
N GLU A 165 -17.66 53.99 -25.78
CA GLU A 165 -18.43 52.75 -25.56
C GLU A 165 -19.49 52.92 -24.46
N THR A 166 -20.43 51.98 -24.36
CA THR A 166 -21.55 52.06 -23.40
C THR A 166 -21.25 51.39 -22.05
N LYS A 167 -21.84 51.93 -20.99
CA LYS A 167 -21.78 51.35 -19.63
C LYS A 167 -22.38 49.95 -19.54
N ASP A 168 -23.41 49.66 -20.33
CA ASP A 168 -24.08 48.35 -20.35
C ASP A 168 -23.12 47.24 -20.80
N LYS A 169 -22.29 47.50 -21.82
CA LYS A 169 -21.27 46.54 -22.28
C LYS A 169 -20.20 46.29 -21.23
N LEU A 170 -19.77 47.32 -20.50
CA LEU A 170 -18.82 47.18 -19.40
C LEU A 170 -19.43 46.34 -18.26
N GLN A 171 -20.69 46.58 -17.91
CA GLN A 171 -21.37 45.80 -16.86
C GLN A 171 -21.56 44.33 -17.26
N ALA A 172 -21.85 44.04 -18.52
CA ALA A 172 -21.94 42.66 -19.02
C ALA A 172 -20.62 41.90 -18.89
N LEU A 173 -19.49 42.54 -19.21
CA LEU A 173 -18.14 41.96 -19.04
C LEU A 173 -17.79 41.70 -17.57
N ILE A 174 -18.14 42.63 -16.67
CA ILE A 174 -17.94 42.46 -15.22
C ILE A 174 -18.81 41.32 -14.66
N ALA A 175 -20.05 41.18 -15.16
CA ALA A 175 -20.95 40.09 -14.77
C ALA A 175 -20.39 38.73 -15.20
N SER A 176 -19.88 38.62 -16.43
CA SER A 176 -19.27 37.39 -16.98
C SER A 176 -18.04 36.90 -16.21
N LYS A 177 -17.40 37.73 -15.37
CA LYS A 177 -16.27 37.33 -14.52
C LYS A 177 -16.72 36.64 -13.22
N LYS A 178 -17.97 36.86 -12.78
CA LYS A 178 -18.48 36.35 -11.49
C LYS A 178 -19.10 34.95 -11.59
N GLU A 179 -19.38 34.49 -12.80
CA GLU A 179 -19.84 33.13 -13.12
C GLU A 179 -18.65 32.18 -13.31
#